data_AF-A0A1V2P7M7-F1
#
_entry.id   AF-A0A1V2P7M7-F1
#
_cell.length_a   1.000
_cell.length_b   1.000
_cell.length_c   1.000
_cell.angle_alpha   90.00
_cell.angle_beta   90.00
_cell.angle_gamma   90.00
#
_symmetry.space_group_name_H-M   'P 1'
#
loop_
_entity.id
_entity.type
_entity.pdbx_description
1 polymer ?
#
loop_
_entity_poly.entity_id
_entity_poly.type
_entity_poly.pdbx_seq_one_letter_code
_entity_poly.pdbx_strand_id
1 'polypeptide(L)'
;MLHGELAPYSYVFQTSILFGAPRLLGDLSLPLGAPSPADLLEINLWYGPSGNHAPLHFDTKDNYYVQVAGEKRFILVDPAKTDMQLADASSPDWRKGRLDVGSGGVDAAEIVLHPGDVLHMDPFMGHDVTAVTDSISVNFWYKARLDRVAPEMVYRLAFWLSQSDDPKSELNGFILPNERANVASFLIETVQEYCSGQAGKHVRAASDDWLAELECLLCG
;
A
#
# COMPACT_ATOMS: atom_id res chain seq x y z
N MET A 1 -33.30 -23.26 10.89
CA MET A 1 -33.54 -21.85 11.23
C MET A 1 -32.65 -21.51 12.41
N LEU A 2 -31.46 -20.97 12.15
CA LEU A 2 -30.61 -20.36 13.16
C LEU A 2 -30.96 -18.87 13.16
N HIS A 3 -31.88 -18.47 14.04
CA HIS A 3 -32.10 -17.08 14.38
C HIS A 3 -31.04 -16.68 15.41
N GLY A 4 -29.91 -16.16 14.91
CA GLY A 4 -29.02 -15.32 15.68
C GLY A 4 -28.99 -13.97 15.01
N GLU A 5 -29.56 -12.94 15.63
CA GLU A 5 -29.36 -11.55 15.21
C GLU A 5 -27.86 -11.27 15.23
N LEU A 6 -27.26 -11.13 14.04
CA LEU A 6 -25.90 -10.64 13.89
C LEU A 6 -25.87 -9.20 14.40
N ALA A 7 -24.95 -8.91 15.32
CA ALA A 7 -24.73 -7.57 15.85
C ALA A 7 -24.62 -6.52 14.73
N PRO A 8 -25.14 -5.29 14.92
CA PRO A 8 -25.13 -4.28 13.87
C PRO A 8 -23.68 -3.85 13.60
N TYR A 9 -23.22 -4.11 12.38
CA TYR A 9 -21.98 -3.58 11.77
C TYR A 9 -20.65 -4.05 12.42
N SER A 10 -20.30 -5.33 12.27
CA SER A 10 -18.91 -5.76 12.46
C SER A 10 -18.13 -5.65 11.14
N TYR A 11 -17.05 -4.85 11.14
CA TYR A 11 -16.08 -4.80 10.04
C TYR A 11 -14.76 -5.43 10.49
N VAL A 12 -14.41 -6.55 9.86
CA VAL A 12 -13.08 -7.15 9.95
C VAL A 12 -12.21 -6.44 8.92
N PHE A 13 -11.31 -5.59 9.42
CA PHE A 13 -10.36 -4.80 8.65
C PHE A 13 -8.96 -5.41 8.78
N GLN A 14 -8.28 -5.59 7.66
CA GLN A 14 -6.85 -5.95 7.57
C GLN A 14 -6.40 -6.98 8.63
N THR A 15 -7.16 -8.06 8.78
CA THR A 15 -6.86 -9.08 9.78
C THR A 15 -6.07 -10.19 9.12
N SER A 16 -4.83 -10.40 9.58
CA SER A 16 -4.01 -11.51 9.09
C SER A 16 -4.75 -12.83 9.22
N ILE A 17 -4.94 -13.51 8.09
CA ILE A 17 -5.74 -14.74 8.03
C ILE A 17 -5.10 -15.87 8.85
N LEU A 18 -3.76 -15.83 9.02
CA LEU A 18 -3.01 -16.78 9.83
C LEU A 18 -3.45 -16.77 11.30
N PHE A 19 -3.84 -15.60 11.81
CA PHE A 19 -4.26 -15.44 13.21
C PHE A 19 -5.78 -15.39 13.35
N GLY A 20 -6.46 -14.70 12.43
CA GLY A 20 -7.92 -14.48 12.52
C GLY A 20 -8.76 -15.65 12.01
N ALA A 21 -8.30 -16.37 10.98
CA ALA A 21 -9.08 -17.43 10.34
C ALA A 21 -8.20 -18.49 9.63
N PRO A 22 -7.25 -19.16 10.33
CA PRO A 22 -6.23 -19.99 9.70
C PRO A 22 -6.79 -21.17 8.89
N ARG A 23 -8.01 -21.63 9.19
CA ARG A 23 -8.65 -22.72 8.43
C ARG A 23 -8.95 -22.32 6.98
N LEU A 24 -9.21 -21.03 6.72
CA LEU A 24 -9.50 -20.54 5.37
C LEU A 24 -8.28 -20.57 4.45
N LEU A 25 -7.06 -20.70 4.98
CA LEU A 25 -5.85 -20.82 4.15
C LEU A 25 -5.91 -22.04 3.23
N GLY A 26 -6.55 -23.13 3.65
CA GLY A 26 -6.72 -24.32 2.82
C GLY A 26 -7.65 -24.12 1.63
N ASP A 27 -8.48 -23.08 1.67
CA ASP A 27 -9.44 -22.74 0.61
C ASP A 27 -8.89 -21.70 -0.37
N LEU A 28 -7.71 -21.12 -0.08
CA LEU A 28 -7.09 -20.09 -0.90
C LEU A 28 -6.03 -20.68 -1.82
N SER A 29 -6.03 -20.20 -3.06
CA SER A 29 -4.92 -20.36 -4.00
C SER A 29 -4.25 -19.02 -4.20
N LEU A 30 -2.95 -19.02 -4.49
CA LEU A 30 -2.26 -17.78 -4.87
C LEU A 30 -2.89 -17.21 -6.14
N PRO A 31 -3.07 -15.88 -6.24
CA PRO A 31 -3.66 -15.27 -7.42
C PRO A 31 -2.79 -15.53 -8.66
N LEU A 32 -3.44 -15.64 -9.82
CA LEU A 32 -2.73 -15.80 -11.08
C LEU A 32 -1.84 -14.58 -11.35
N GLY A 33 -0.57 -14.82 -11.70
CA GLY A 33 0.40 -13.75 -11.96
C GLY A 33 1.04 -13.15 -10.71
N ALA A 34 0.70 -13.65 -9.52
CA ALA A 34 1.31 -13.18 -8.28
C ALA A 34 2.82 -13.48 -8.23
N PRO A 35 3.59 -12.67 -7.47
CA PRO A 35 5.02 -12.91 -7.25
C PRO A 35 5.30 -14.25 -6.56
N SER A 36 6.59 -14.56 -6.42
CA SER A 36 7.06 -15.75 -5.70
C SER A 36 6.46 -15.83 -4.29
N PRO A 37 6.04 -17.02 -3.83
CA PRO A 37 5.62 -17.22 -2.44
C PRO A 37 6.68 -16.82 -1.41
N ALA A 38 7.97 -16.84 -1.79
CA ALA A 38 9.07 -16.40 -0.93
C ALA A 38 9.07 -14.88 -0.63
N ASP A 39 8.31 -14.11 -1.42
CA ASP A 39 8.17 -12.67 -1.27
C ASP A 39 6.82 -12.25 -0.68
N LEU A 40 5.97 -13.24 -0.36
CA LEU A 40 4.71 -13.01 0.34
C LEU A 40 4.99 -12.59 1.78
N LEU A 41 4.43 -11.45 2.17
CA LEU A 41 4.60 -10.86 3.50
C LEU A 41 3.39 -11.15 4.38
N GLU A 42 2.19 -10.96 3.84
CA GLU A 42 0.96 -11.10 4.61
C GLU A 42 -0.23 -11.47 3.71
N ILE A 43 -1.18 -12.19 4.29
CA ILE A 43 -2.50 -12.45 3.70
C ILE A 43 -3.54 -11.88 4.67
N ASN A 44 -4.30 -10.90 4.20
CA ASN A 44 -5.21 -10.11 5.01
C ASN A 44 -6.67 -10.36 4.62
N LEU A 45 -7.51 -10.64 5.61
CA LEU A 45 -8.93 -10.85 5.48
C LEU A 45 -9.70 -9.53 5.69
N TRP A 46 -10.67 -9.32 4.81
CA TRP A 46 -11.61 -8.20 4.85
C TRP A 46 -13.02 -8.75 4.80
N TYR A 47 -13.84 -8.40 5.78
CA TYR A 47 -15.24 -8.79 5.80
C TYR A 47 -16.08 -7.71 6.46
N GLY A 48 -17.18 -7.32 5.82
CA GLY A 48 -18.15 -6.47 6.46
C GLY A 48 -19.33 -6.12 5.57
N PRO A 49 -20.27 -5.32 6.12
CA PRO A 49 -21.50 -4.95 5.43
C PRO A 49 -21.27 -4.00 4.24
N SER A 50 -22.28 -3.93 3.38
CA SER A 50 -22.44 -2.87 2.37
C SER A 50 -22.29 -1.48 2.99
N GLY A 51 -21.70 -0.55 2.22
CA GLY A 51 -21.48 0.83 2.62
C GLY A 51 -20.20 1.07 3.42
N ASN A 52 -19.47 0.02 3.82
CA ASN A 52 -18.16 0.18 4.43
C ASN A 52 -17.21 0.88 3.45
N HIS A 53 -16.57 1.94 3.93
CA HIS A 53 -15.72 2.82 3.15
C HIS A 53 -14.31 2.91 3.76
N ALA A 54 -13.30 2.60 2.96
CA ALA A 54 -11.90 2.90 3.24
C ALA A 54 -11.51 4.11 2.36
N PRO A 55 -11.37 5.31 2.95
CA PRO A 55 -11.05 6.52 2.20
C PRO A 55 -9.73 6.41 1.46
N LEU A 56 -9.54 7.25 0.44
CA LEU A 56 -8.31 7.33 -0.36
C LEU A 56 -7.03 7.20 0.49
N HIS A 57 -6.27 6.14 0.23
CA HIS A 57 -4.96 5.89 0.83
C HIS A 57 -4.09 5.10 -0.14
N PHE A 58 -2.85 4.84 0.23
CA PHE A 58 -2.00 3.91 -0.49
C PHE A 58 -1.34 2.92 0.46
N ASP A 59 -1.07 1.73 -0.09
CA ASP A 59 -0.21 0.75 0.55
C ASP A 59 1.19 0.89 0.00
N THR A 60 2.16 0.55 0.84
CA THR A 60 3.55 0.50 0.39
C THR A 60 3.88 -0.87 -0.25
N LYS A 61 3.06 -1.90 -0.05
CA LYS A 61 3.32 -3.26 -0.57
C LYS A 61 2.77 -3.46 -1.97
N ASP A 62 3.31 -4.45 -2.69
CA ASP A 62 2.71 -4.93 -3.94
C ASP A 62 1.46 -5.75 -3.57
N ASN A 63 0.28 -5.35 -4.05
CA ASN A 63 -0.99 -5.78 -3.50
C ASN A 63 -1.85 -6.51 -4.54
N TYR A 64 -2.17 -7.77 -4.25
CA TYR A 64 -3.12 -8.57 -5.03
C TYR A 64 -4.40 -8.73 -4.23
N TYR A 65 -5.44 -7.99 -4.61
CA TYR A 65 -6.73 -7.96 -3.96
C TYR A 65 -7.71 -8.91 -4.65
N VAL A 66 -8.20 -9.91 -3.93
CA VAL A 66 -9.12 -10.92 -4.43
C VAL A 66 -10.50 -10.69 -3.82
N GLN A 67 -11.50 -10.50 -4.68
CA GLN A 67 -12.88 -10.41 -4.25
C GLN A 67 -13.47 -11.81 -4.14
N VAL A 68 -13.83 -12.24 -2.94
CA VAL A 68 -14.29 -13.62 -2.67
C VAL A 68 -15.81 -13.71 -2.73
N ALA A 69 -16.51 -12.76 -2.12
CA ALA A 69 -17.97 -12.69 -2.10
C ALA A 69 -18.45 -11.25 -2.07
N GLY A 70 -19.59 -10.98 -2.70
CA GLY A 70 -20.13 -9.63 -2.84
C GLY A 70 -19.27 -8.75 -3.75
N GLU A 71 -19.58 -7.45 -3.76
CA GLU A 71 -18.98 -6.47 -4.66
C GLU A 71 -18.26 -5.36 -3.91
N LYS A 72 -17.11 -4.94 -4.45
CA LYS A 72 -16.36 -3.76 -3.96
C LYS A 72 -16.00 -2.84 -5.11
N ARG A 73 -16.33 -1.56 -4.94
CA ARG A 73 -15.94 -0.49 -5.83
C ARG A 73 -14.60 0.07 -5.39
N PHE A 74 -13.68 0.22 -6.33
CA PHE A 74 -12.38 0.86 -6.18
C PHE A 74 -12.33 2.09 -7.09
N ILE A 75 -11.81 3.19 -6.56
CA ILE A 75 -11.27 4.28 -7.36
C ILE A 75 -9.76 4.28 -7.19
N LEU A 76 -9.01 4.11 -8.28
CA LEU A 76 -7.57 4.04 -8.32
C LEU A 76 -6.97 5.35 -8.84
N VAL A 77 -5.99 5.87 -8.13
CA VAL A 77 -5.31 7.14 -8.43
C VAL A 77 -3.82 6.87 -8.62
N ASP A 78 -3.33 7.13 -9.84
CA ASP A 78 -1.92 7.00 -10.17
C ASP A 78 -1.13 8.19 -9.58
N PRO A 79 -0.22 7.96 -8.61
CA PRO A 79 0.53 9.04 -7.97
C PRO A 79 1.37 9.83 -8.99
N ALA A 80 1.82 9.20 -10.07
CA ALA A 80 2.63 9.86 -11.11
C ALA A 80 1.84 10.88 -11.95
N LYS A 81 0.51 10.83 -11.92
CA LYS A 81 -0.37 11.68 -12.75
C LYS A 81 -1.22 12.65 -11.92
N THR A 82 -1.50 12.30 -10.67
CA THR A 82 -2.50 12.99 -9.86
C THR A 82 -1.99 13.22 -8.44
N ASP A 83 -2.00 14.50 -8.01
CA ASP A 83 -1.75 14.84 -6.60
C ASP A 83 -2.93 14.43 -5.72
N MET A 84 -2.73 13.35 -4.94
CA MET A 84 -3.70 12.82 -3.97
C MET A 84 -3.92 13.71 -2.74
N GLN A 85 -3.21 14.84 -2.62
CA GLN A 85 -3.24 15.74 -1.47
C GLN A 85 -2.92 14.99 -0.17
N LEU A 86 -1.82 14.23 -0.21
CA LEU A 86 -1.40 13.36 0.89
C LEU A 86 -1.12 14.15 2.16
N ALA A 87 -1.46 13.58 3.32
CA ALA A 87 -1.05 14.13 4.61
C ALA A 87 0.48 14.23 4.70
N ASP A 88 0.98 15.18 5.49
CA ASP A 88 2.42 15.38 5.70
C ASP A 88 3.15 14.05 6.02
N ALA A 89 4.35 13.86 5.48
CA ALA A 89 5.08 12.60 5.64
C ALA A 89 5.45 12.28 7.10
N SER A 90 5.48 13.30 7.99
CA SER A 90 5.66 13.14 9.43
C SER A 90 4.38 12.78 10.20
N SER A 91 3.22 12.78 9.53
CA SER A 91 1.95 12.46 10.16
C SER A 91 1.78 10.94 10.34
N PRO A 92 1.14 10.46 11.42
CA PRO A 92 0.69 9.07 11.51
C PRO A 92 -0.22 8.64 10.35
N ASP A 93 -0.90 9.62 9.71
CA ASP A 93 -1.79 9.44 8.58
C ASP A 93 -1.11 9.67 7.22
N TRP A 94 0.23 9.62 7.14
CA TRP A 94 1.01 9.94 5.93
C TRP A 94 0.62 9.14 4.67
N ARG A 95 -0.11 8.02 4.84
CA ARG A 95 -0.64 7.19 3.76
C ARG A 95 -2.00 7.64 3.22
N LYS A 96 -2.69 8.56 3.89
CA LYS A 96 -4.04 9.03 3.52
C LYS A 96 -3.97 10.21 2.56
N GLY A 97 -4.77 10.14 1.51
CA GLY A 97 -5.07 11.24 0.60
C GLY A 97 -6.26 12.07 1.08
N ARG A 98 -6.32 13.32 0.65
CA ARG A 98 -7.43 14.25 0.92
C ARG A 98 -8.17 14.66 -0.35
N LEU A 99 -7.66 14.25 -1.51
CA LEU A 99 -8.32 14.45 -2.79
C LEU A 99 -9.71 13.80 -2.74
N ASP A 100 -10.74 14.59 -3.08
CA ASP A 100 -12.09 14.07 -3.26
C ASP A 100 -12.18 13.39 -4.63
N VAL A 101 -12.15 12.06 -4.61
CA VAL A 101 -12.27 11.23 -5.81
C VAL A 101 -13.73 10.90 -6.16
N GLY A 102 -14.68 11.25 -5.28
CA GLY A 102 -16.10 10.90 -5.45
C GLY A 102 -16.91 11.89 -6.28
N SER A 103 -16.44 13.13 -6.42
CA SER A 103 -17.17 14.21 -7.12
C SER A 103 -16.91 14.30 -8.63
N GLY A 104 -16.00 13.47 -9.16
CA GLY A 104 -15.60 13.47 -10.57
C GLY A 104 -14.61 14.59 -10.93
N GLY A 105 -14.00 14.50 -12.11
CA GLY A 105 -13.01 15.48 -12.60
C GLY A 105 -11.57 15.23 -12.16
N VAL A 106 -11.32 14.12 -11.48
CA VAL A 106 -9.97 13.58 -11.19
C VAL A 106 -9.61 12.55 -12.26
N ASP A 107 -8.36 12.55 -12.73
CA ASP A 107 -7.83 11.45 -13.54
C ASP A 107 -7.61 10.22 -12.65
N ALA A 108 -8.65 9.38 -12.59
CA ALA A 108 -8.72 8.18 -11.76
C ALA A 108 -9.46 7.06 -12.51
N ALA A 109 -9.04 5.82 -12.28
CA ALA A 109 -9.71 4.65 -12.82
C ALA A 109 -10.74 4.12 -11.81
N GLU A 110 -11.96 3.81 -12.27
CA GLU A 110 -12.99 3.21 -11.43
C GLU A 110 -13.25 1.77 -11.86
N ILE A 111 -13.33 0.86 -10.89
CA ILE A 111 -13.64 -0.54 -11.12
C ILE A 111 -14.54 -1.10 -10.01
N VAL A 112 -15.48 -1.97 -10.38
CA VAL A 112 -16.25 -2.79 -9.43
C VAL A 112 -15.77 -4.22 -9.57
N LEU A 113 -15.21 -4.76 -8.49
CA LEU A 113 -14.79 -6.15 -8.41
C LEU A 113 -15.98 -7.02 -8.02
N HIS A 114 -16.14 -8.13 -8.74
CA HIS A 114 -17.10 -9.18 -8.51
C HIS A 114 -16.41 -10.44 -7.96
N PRO A 115 -17.15 -11.41 -7.40
CA PRO A 115 -16.56 -12.64 -6.91
C PRO A 115 -15.70 -13.36 -7.96
N GLY A 116 -14.45 -13.65 -7.61
CA GLY A 116 -13.45 -14.27 -8.48
C GLY A 116 -12.51 -13.28 -9.16
N ASP A 117 -12.82 -11.98 -9.15
CA ASP A 117 -11.93 -10.96 -9.69
C ASP A 117 -10.68 -10.79 -8.83
N VAL A 118 -9.56 -10.51 -9.50
CA VAL A 118 -8.28 -10.17 -8.89
C VAL A 118 -7.86 -8.79 -9.40
N LEU A 119 -7.66 -7.86 -8.48
CA LEU A 119 -7.09 -6.56 -8.75
C LEU A 119 -5.65 -6.52 -8.26
N HIS A 120 -4.72 -6.30 -9.19
CA HIS A 120 -3.34 -5.97 -8.87
C HIS A 120 -3.20 -4.46 -8.72
N MET A 121 -2.56 -4.03 -7.63
CA MET A 121 -2.19 -2.64 -7.38
C MET A 121 -0.68 -2.59 -7.13
N ASP A 122 0.02 -1.84 -7.99
CA ASP A 122 1.44 -1.56 -7.77
C ASP A 122 1.63 -0.83 -6.43
N PRO A 123 2.81 -0.95 -5.80
CA PRO A 123 3.14 -0.20 -4.59
C PRO A 123 2.83 1.29 -4.76
N PHE A 124 2.26 1.90 -3.72
CA PHE A 124 1.89 3.31 -3.63
C PHE A 124 0.73 3.76 -4.52
N MET A 125 0.07 2.83 -5.26
CA MET A 125 -1.17 3.13 -5.96
C MET A 125 -2.24 3.64 -4.98
N GLY A 126 -2.73 4.85 -5.22
CA GLY A 126 -3.82 5.43 -4.45
C GLY A 126 -5.10 4.64 -4.70
N HIS A 127 -5.84 4.32 -3.65
CA HIS A 127 -7.11 3.62 -3.76
C HIS A 127 -8.12 4.05 -2.70
N ASP A 128 -9.35 4.27 -3.14
CA ASP A 128 -10.54 4.50 -2.32
C ASP A 128 -11.51 3.33 -2.54
N VAL A 129 -11.98 2.71 -1.45
CA VAL A 129 -12.68 1.42 -1.53
C VAL A 129 -14.02 1.50 -0.82
N THR A 130 -15.09 1.18 -1.54
CA THR A 130 -16.45 1.10 -0.98
C THR A 130 -17.03 -0.29 -1.20
N ALA A 131 -17.51 -0.93 -0.13
CA ALA A 131 -18.31 -2.15 -0.23
C ALA A 131 -19.68 -1.83 -0.83
N VAL A 132 -19.96 -2.37 -2.03
CA VAL A 132 -21.25 -2.17 -2.70
C VAL A 132 -22.31 -3.07 -2.07
N THR A 133 -21.93 -4.31 -1.78
CA THR A 133 -22.74 -5.27 -1.00
C THR A 133 -21.99 -5.68 0.25
N ASP A 134 -22.66 -6.45 1.12
CA ASP A 134 -21.94 -7.26 2.10
C ASP A 134 -20.88 -8.08 1.36
N SER A 135 -19.65 -8.05 1.86
CA SER A 135 -18.51 -8.52 1.09
C SER A 135 -17.45 -9.22 1.92
N ILE A 136 -16.80 -10.20 1.28
CA ILE A 136 -15.60 -10.86 1.77
C ILE A 136 -14.53 -10.69 0.71
N SER A 137 -13.35 -10.27 1.13
CA SER A 137 -12.19 -10.14 0.26
C SER A 137 -10.94 -10.59 0.99
N VAL A 138 -9.95 -11.02 0.24
CA VAL A 138 -8.63 -11.34 0.77
C VAL A 138 -7.62 -10.60 -0.08
N ASN A 139 -6.62 -9.98 0.55
CA ASN A 139 -5.51 -9.43 -0.21
C ASN A 139 -4.19 -10.06 0.23
N PHE A 140 -3.28 -10.18 -0.74
CA PHE A 140 -1.96 -10.73 -0.58
C PHE A 140 -0.96 -9.59 -0.76
N TRP A 141 -0.22 -9.29 0.29
CA TRP A 141 0.86 -8.31 0.24
C TRP A 141 2.19 -9.00 0.01
N TYR A 142 2.86 -8.58 -1.04
CA TYR A 142 4.21 -9.00 -1.39
C TYR A 142 5.20 -7.85 -1.15
N LYS A 143 6.49 -8.19 -1.16
CA LYS A 143 7.56 -7.18 -1.23
C LYS A 143 7.34 -6.27 -2.43
N ALA A 144 7.55 -4.98 -2.22
CA ALA A 144 7.42 -3.95 -3.22
C ALA A 144 8.54 -4.05 -4.25
N ARG A 145 8.17 -3.82 -5.51
CA ARG A 145 9.11 -3.55 -6.59
C ARG A 145 9.15 -2.06 -6.86
N LEU A 146 10.25 -1.43 -6.46
CA LEU A 146 10.37 0.02 -6.42
C LEU A 146 10.68 0.65 -7.79
N ASP A 147 11.06 -0.16 -8.78
CA ASP A 147 11.22 0.26 -10.19
C ASP A 147 9.90 0.74 -10.84
N ARG A 148 8.76 0.50 -10.18
CA ARG A 148 7.41 0.89 -10.62
C ARG A 148 6.82 2.04 -9.83
N VAL A 149 7.58 2.57 -8.88
CA VAL A 149 7.09 3.57 -7.94
C VAL A 149 7.46 4.95 -8.44
N ALA A 150 6.47 5.84 -8.44
CA ALA A 150 6.67 7.22 -8.82
C ALA A 150 7.68 7.90 -7.87
N PRO A 151 8.64 8.70 -8.38
CA PRO A 151 9.70 9.30 -7.56
C PRO A 151 9.21 10.04 -6.32
N GLU A 152 8.05 10.71 -6.38
CA GLU A 152 7.49 11.41 -5.23
C GLU A 152 7.08 10.50 -4.07
N MET A 153 6.67 9.27 -4.38
CA MET A 153 6.30 8.27 -3.38
C MET A 153 7.54 7.63 -2.75
N VAL A 154 8.64 7.56 -3.52
CA VAL A 154 9.96 7.14 -3.04
C VAL A 154 10.47 8.12 -1.97
N TYR A 155 10.26 9.43 -2.11
CA TYR A 155 10.60 10.41 -1.07
C TYR A 155 9.86 10.17 0.25
N ARG A 156 8.58 9.82 0.16
CA ARG A 156 7.77 9.57 1.35
C ARG A 156 8.24 8.31 2.07
N LEU A 157 8.59 7.27 1.33
CA LEU A 157 9.20 6.07 1.91
C LEU A 157 10.53 6.39 2.58
N ALA A 158 11.40 7.14 1.91
CA ALA A 158 12.68 7.60 2.44
C ALA A 158 12.49 8.40 3.74
N PHE A 159 11.60 9.38 3.74
CA PHE A 159 11.28 10.18 4.93
C PHE A 159 10.75 9.29 6.06
N TRP A 160 9.85 8.35 5.78
CA TRP A 160 9.33 7.45 6.80
C TRP A 160 10.45 6.55 7.38
N LEU A 161 11.31 5.97 6.54
CA LEU A 161 12.47 5.19 6.97
C LEU A 161 13.44 6.02 7.81
N SER A 162 13.62 7.31 7.52
CA SER A 162 14.47 8.21 8.32
C SER A 162 13.98 8.40 9.76
N GLN A 163 12.72 8.06 10.05
CA GLN A 163 12.14 8.15 11.39
C GLN A 163 12.11 6.78 12.10
N SER A 164 12.52 5.70 11.43
CA SER A 164 12.51 4.36 12.01
C SER A 164 13.70 4.16 12.95
N ASP A 165 13.46 3.42 14.03
CA ASP A 165 14.52 2.94 14.93
C ASP A 165 15.35 1.79 14.30
N ASP A 166 14.82 1.11 13.27
CA ASP A 166 15.50 0.03 12.52
C ASP A 166 15.14 0.07 11.01
N PRO A 167 15.61 1.10 10.29
CA PRO A 167 15.29 1.28 8.87
C PRO A 167 15.80 0.12 8.00
N LYS A 168 16.85 -0.59 8.43
CA LYS A 168 17.43 -1.72 7.70
C LYS A 168 16.46 -2.90 7.66
N SER A 169 15.93 -3.28 8.82
CA SER A 169 14.97 -4.38 8.91
C SER A 169 13.67 -4.03 8.19
N GLU A 170 13.19 -2.79 8.33
CA GLU A 170 11.98 -2.32 7.66
C GLU A 170 12.14 -2.33 6.13
N LEU A 171 13.24 -1.78 5.61
CA LEU A 171 13.54 -1.81 4.17
C LEU A 171 13.71 -3.26 3.67
N ASN A 172 14.35 -4.14 4.44
CA ASN A 172 14.50 -5.55 4.09
C ASN A 172 13.17 -6.33 4.07
N GLY A 173 12.23 -5.95 4.94
CA GLY A 173 10.84 -6.44 4.92
C GLY A 173 10.00 -5.80 3.81
N PHE A 174 10.57 -4.85 3.08
CA PHE A 174 9.89 -4.05 2.08
C PHE A 174 10.26 -4.43 0.64
N ILE A 175 11.55 -4.67 0.34
CA ILE A 175 12.04 -4.84 -1.04
C ILE A 175 12.65 -6.22 -1.31
N LEU A 176 12.68 -6.61 -2.59
CA LEU A 176 13.31 -7.86 -3.04
C LEU A 176 14.83 -7.84 -2.81
N PRO A 177 15.45 -8.94 -2.30
CA PRO A 177 16.88 -8.95 -1.99
C PRO A 177 17.80 -8.65 -3.17
N ASN A 178 17.43 -9.10 -4.37
CA ASN A 178 18.17 -8.89 -5.61
C ASN A 178 18.00 -7.47 -6.19
N GLU A 179 17.02 -6.70 -5.70
CA GLU A 179 16.79 -5.32 -6.16
C GLU A 179 17.47 -4.28 -5.26
N ARG A 180 17.97 -4.68 -4.08
CA ARG A 180 18.53 -3.79 -3.06
C ARG A 180 19.54 -2.79 -3.60
N ALA A 181 20.54 -3.23 -4.35
CA ALA A 181 21.60 -2.35 -4.86
C ALA A 181 21.09 -1.37 -5.92
N ASN A 182 20.08 -1.73 -6.72
CA ASN A 182 19.52 -0.84 -7.73
C ASN A 182 18.53 0.14 -7.10
N VAL A 183 17.70 -0.37 -6.19
CA VAL A 183 16.74 0.39 -5.40
C VAL A 183 17.43 1.41 -4.51
N ALA A 184 18.59 1.05 -3.96
CA ALA A 184 19.49 1.91 -3.22
C ALA A 184 19.89 3.16 -4.00
N SER A 185 20.53 2.95 -5.15
CA SER A 185 20.96 4.03 -6.04
C SER A 185 19.77 4.86 -6.49
N PHE A 186 18.66 4.21 -6.86
CA PHE A 186 17.44 4.90 -7.22
C PHE A 186 16.89 5.77 -6.08
N LEU A 187 16.80 5.25 -4.85
CA LEU A 187 16.38 6.01 -3.66
C LEU A 187 17.28 7.22 -3.41
N ILE A 188 18.60 7.04 -3.48
CA ILE A 188 19.59 8.10 -3.27
C ILE A 188 19.48 9.17 -4.36
N GLU A 189 19.54 8.77 -5.63
CA GLU A 189 19.47 9.67 -6.79
C GLU A 189 18.17 10.47 -6.77
N THR A 190 17.06 9.77 -6.54
CA THR A 190 15.73 10.38 -6.38
C THR A 190 15.82 11.42 -5.28
N VAL A 191 16.21 11.07 -4.04
CA VAL A 191 16.23 12.03 -2.90
C VAL A 191 17.13 13.24 -3.19
N GLN A 192 18.30 13.03 -3.78
CA GLN A 192 19.20 14.11 -4.17
C GLN A 192 18.56 15.06 -5.20
N GLU A 193 17.87 14.53 -6.21
CA GLU A 193 17.16 15.32 -7.20
C GLU A 193 16.07 16.20 -6.55
N TYR A 194 15.26 15.64 -5.65
CA TYR A 194 14.24 16.42 -4.93
C TYR A 194 14.83 17.48 -4.02
N CYS A 195 15.87 17.16 -3.26
CA CYS A 195 16.55 18.12 -2.41
C CYS A 195 17.14 19.28 -3.25
N SER A 196 17.65 18.99 -4.45
CA SER A 196 18.17 20.02 -5.37
C SER A 196 17.05 20.93 -5.94
N GLY A 197 15.84 20.40 -6.14
CA GLY A 197 14.69 21.12 -6.68
C GLY A 197 13.84 21.89 -5.67
N GLN A 198 13.99 21.64 -4.36
CA GLN A 198 13.16 22.23 -3.29
C GLN A 198 13.87 23.28 -2.42
N ALA A 199 14.93 23.92 -2.94
CA ALA A 199 15.69 24.96 -2.22
C ALA A 199 14.75 25.97 -1.51
N GLY A 200 14.70 25.90 -0.17
CA GLY A 200 13.98 26.86 0.67
C GLY A 200 12.61 26.43 1.25
N LYS A 201 12.11 25.22 0.99
CA LYS A 201 10.93 24.67 1.72
C LYS A 201 11.40 23.63 2.75
N HIS A 202 10.72 23.58 3.89
CA HIS A 202 11.08 22.83 5.11
C HIS A 202 11.23 21.30 4.94
N VAL A 203 12.21 20.85 4.16
CA VAL A 203 12.89 19.59 4.44
C VAL A 203 13.83 19.92 5.59
N ARG A 204 13.44 19.62 6.83
CA ARG A 204 14.44 19.50 7.90
C ARG A 204 15.37 18.38 7.44
N ALA A 205 16.47 18.79 6.82
CA ALA A 205 17.69 18.04 6.62
C ALA A 205 17.46 16.52 6.43
N ALA A 206 17.42 16.08 5.17
CA ALA A 206 18.39 15.05 4.84
C ALA A 206 19.75 15.74 5.08
N SER A 207 20.26 15.69 6.31
CA SER A 207 21.64 16.09 6.55
C SER A 207 22.51 15.18 5.70
N ASP A 208 23.74 15.60 5.41
CA ASP A 208 24.73 14.70 4.80
C ASP A 208 24.83 13.36 5.59
N ASP A 209 24.45 13.37 6.88
CA ASP A 209 24.34 12.17 7.73
C ASP A 209 23.25 11.18 7.30
N TRP A 210 22.06 11.62 6.86
CA TRP A 210 21.00 10.69 6.45
C TRP A 210 21.29 10.03 5.10
N LEU A 211 21.84 10.79 4.15
CA LEU A 211 22.32 10.22 2.89
C LEU A 211 23.47 9.24 3.13
N ALA A 212 24.39 9.57 4.04
CA ALA A 212 25.47 8.65 4.45
C ALA A 212 24.94 7.40 5.20
N GLU A 213 23.90 7.53 6.02
CA GLU A 213 23.21 6.39 6.66
C GLU A 213 22.51 5.51 5.62
N LEU A 214 21.86 6.10 4.61
CA LEU A 214 21.31 5.33 3.49
C LEU A 214 22.42 4.60 2.73
N GLU A 215 23.50 5.29 2.34
CA GLU A 215 24.64 4.67 1.66
C GLU A 215 25.26 3.52 2.49
N CYS A 216 25.32 3.67 3.82
CA CYS A 216 25.76 2.64 4.76
C CYS A 216 24.80 1.45 4.83
N LEU A 217 23.48 1.70 4.90
CA LEU A 217 22.42 0.68 4.87
C LEU A 217 22.48 -0.22 3.62
N LEU A 218 23.03 0.30 2.53
CA LEU A 218 23.04 -0.31 1.20
C LEU A 218 24.36 -1.03 0.87
N CYS A 219 25.45 -0.73 1.59
CA CYS A 219 26.78 -1.34 1.40
C CYS A 219 27.12 -2.47 2.40
N GLY A 220 26.37 -2.63 3.51
CA GLY A 220 26.73 -3.60 4.56
C GLY A 220 25.70 -3.78 5.65
#